data_AF-A0A4R2LFW2-F1
#
_entry.id   AF-A0A4R2LFW2-F1
#
_cell.length_a   1.000
_cell.length_b   1.000
_cell.length_c   1.000
_cell.angle_alpha   90.00
_cell.angle_beta   90.00
_cell.angle_gamma   90.00
#
_symmetry.space_group_name_H-M   'P 1'
#
loop_
_entity.id
_entity.type
_entity.pdbx_description
1 polymer ?
#
loop_
_entity_poly.entity_id
_entity_poly.type
_entity_poly.pdbx_seq_one_letter_code
_entity_poly.pdbx_strand_id
1 'polypeptide(L)'
;MYIADNHKIILCDRNIVELRDILKRKAPKFLPDAEVLLAEMSYELIPAVDHAEKLIRDAKDQPILNAAIVFDVDIILTGDKDFLSLEIEHPKCMTVAQFFENEGVEK
;
A
#
# COMPACT_ATOMS: atom_id res chain seq x y z
N MET A 1 -2.22 -2.68 -17.60
CA MET A 1 -2.31 -3.59 -16.42
C MET A 1 -3.58 -3.22 -15.71
N TYR A 2 -4.59 -4.11 -15.56
CA TYR A 2 -5.96 -3.74 -15.16
C TYR A 2 -6.05 -2.66 -14.06
N ILE A 3 -5.28 -2.81 -12.97
CA ILE A 3 -5.23 -1.85 -11.88
C ILE A 3 -4.76 -0.47 -12.37
N ALA A 4 -3.62 -0.38 -13.05
CA ALA A 4 -3.08 0.89 -13.55
C ALA A 4 -3.95 1.55 -14.65
N ASP A 5 -4.83 0.77 -15.30
CA ASP A 5 -5.69 1.28 -16.38
C ASP A 5 -7.06 1.77 -15.85
N ASN A 6 -7.51 1.27 -14.70
CA ASN A 6 -8.84 1.56 -14.14
C ASN A 6 -8.80 2.26 -12.77
N HIS A 7 -7.65 2.24 -12.09
CA HIS A 7 -7.48 2.74 -10.74
C HIS A 7 -6.25 3.64 -10.65
N LYS A 8 -6.31 4.63 -9.76
CA LYS A 8 -5.14 5.44 -9.41
C LYS A 8 -4.33 4.70 -8.36
N ILE A 9 -3.11 4.30 -8.71
CA ILE A 9 -2.19 3.67 -7.75
C ILE A 9 -1.62 4.78 -6.87
N ILE A 10 -1.69 4.61 -5.55
CA ILE A 10 -1.14 5.53 -4.56
C ILE A 10 -0.12 4.76 -3.72
N LEU A 11 1.10 5.28 -3.61
CA LEU A 11 2.15 4.72 -2.78
C LEU A 11 2.55 5.72 -1.71
N CYS A 12 2.66 5.27 -0.46
CA CYS A 12 3.27 6.04 0.60
C CYS A 12 4.79 5.93 0.50
N ASP A 13 5.53 7.01 0.77
CA ASP A 13 6.99 7.02 0.78
C ASP A 13 7.60 5.92 1.68
N ARG A 14 6.96 5.60 2.81
CA ARG A 14 7.35 4.48 3.68
C ARG A 14 7.24 3.13 3.00
N ASN A 15 6.26 2.92 2.11
CA ASN A 15 6.20 1.67 1.34
C ASN A 15 7.43 1.50 0.46
N ILE A 16 7.89 2.58 -0.20
CA ILE A 16 9.06 2.56 -1.07
C ILE A 16 10.34 2.30 -0.27
N VAL A 17 10.52 3.01 0.85
CA VAL A 17 11.69 2.85 1.72
C VAL A 17 11.75 1.42 2.26
N GLU A 18 10.64 0.90 2.77
CA GLU A 18 10.59 -0.44 3.33
C GLU A 18 10.84 -1.53 2.26
N LEU A 19 10.24 -1.38 1.08
CA LEU A 19 10.48 -2.29 -0.05
C LEU A 19 11.97 -2.33 -0.38
N ARG A 20 12.61 -1.17 -0.54
CA ARG A 20 14.04 -1.07 -0.84
C ARG A 20 14.89 -1.73 0.25
N ASP A 21 14.59 -1.50 1.51
CA ASP A 21 15.34 -2.06 2.64
C ASP A 21 15.17 -3.58 2.75
N ILE A 22 13.96 -4.09 2.52
CA ILE A 22 13.69 -5.52 2.46
C ILE A 22 14.45 -6.16 1.30
N LEU A 23 14.40 -5.56 0.11
CA LEU A 23 15.10 -6.09 -1.07
C LEU A 23 16.60 -6.10 -0.85
N LYS A 24 17.21 -5.00 -0.39
CA LYS A 24 18.65 -4.94 -0.06
C LYS A 24 19.08 -6.06 0.89
N ARG A 25 18.27 -6.34 1.90
CA ARG A 25 18.60 -7.30 2.96
C ARG A 25 18.31 -8.75 2.60
N LYS A 26 17.16 -9.03 1.96
CA LYS A 26 16.64 -10.39 1.76
C LYS A 26 16.77 -10.89 0.33
N ALA A 27 16.74 -10.00 -0.66
CA ALA A 27 16.76 -10.38 -2.07
C ALA A 27 17.41 -9.30 -2.95
N PRO A 28 18.69 -8.95 -2.69
CA PRO A 28 19.33 -7.78 -3.32
C PRO A 28 19.39 -7.86 -4.84
N LYS A 29 19.36 -9.08 -5.39
CA LYS A 29 19.31 -9.33 -6.84
C LYS A 29 18.07 -8.75 -7.53
N PHE A 30 16.95 -8.57 -6.82
CA PHE A 30 15.71 -8.01 -7.38
C PHE A 30 15.59 -6.50 -7.19
N LEU A 31 16.53 -5.87 -6.47
CA LEU A 31 16.49 -4.42 -6.26
C LEU A 31 16.51 -3.64 -7.58
N PRO A 32 17.38 -3.95 -8.57
CA PRO A 32 17.37 -3.24 -9.85
C PRO A 32 16.02 -3.36 -10.58
N ASP A 33 15.45 -4.56 -10.63
CA ASP A 33 14.16 -4.81 -11.29
C ASP A 33 13.02 -4.06 -10.59
N ALA A 34 13.06 -3.97 -9.26
CA ALA A 34 12.07 -3.21 -8.49
C ALA A 34 12.18 -1.70 -8.73
N GLU A 35 13.39 -1.16 -8.88
CA GLU A 35 13.58 0.26 -9.23
C GLU A 35 13.04 0.57 -10.64
N VAL A 36 13.25 -0.34 -11.60
CA VAL A 36 12.66 -0.21 -12.94
C VAL A 36 11.13 -0.22 -12.86
N LEU A 37 10.54 -1.18 -12.14
CA LEU A 37 9.10 -1.25 -11.94
C LEU A 37 8.54 0.05 -11.32
N LEU A 38 9.19 0.58 -10.29
CA LEU A 38 8.80 1.84 -9.64
C LEU A 38 9.04 3.08 -10.52
N ALA A 39 9.88 3.00 -11.55
CA ALA A 39 10.07 4.10 -12.49
C ALA A 39 9.06 4.07 -13.64
N GLU A 40 8.62 2.88 -14.05
CA GLU A 40 7.70 2.68 -15.17
C GLU A 40 6.22 2.70 -14.76
N MET A 41 5.91 2.40 -13.50
CA MET A 41 4.54 2.37 -13.00
C MET A 41 3.97 3.77 -12.79
N SER A 42 2.74 4.00 -13.27
CA SER A 42 1.99 5.23 -12.99
C SER A 42 1.37 5.16 -11.60
N TYR A 43 1.98 5.83 -10.63
CA TYR A 43 1.42 6.03 -9.29
C TYR A 43 1.59 7.47 -8.81
N GLU A 44 0.75 7.87 -7.87
CA GLU A 44 0.94 9.06 -7.07
C GLU A 44 1.73 8.70 -5.79
N LEU A 45 2.78 9.46 -5.51
CA LEU A 45 3.56 9.32 -4.29
C LEU A 45 3.02 10.30 -3.25
N ILE A 46 2.60 9.78 -2.09
CA ILE A 46 2.16 10.58 -0.95
C ILE A 46 3.15 10.45 0.23
N PRO A 47 3.37 11.52 1.01
CA PRO A 47 4.21 11.46 2.20
C PRO A 47 3.52 10.67 3.32
N ALA A 48 4.29 9.98 4.16
CA ALA A 48 3.77 9.46 5.41
C ALA A 48 3.31 10.59 6.33
N VAL A 49 2.28 10.32 7.13
CA VAL A 49 1.69 11.29 8.05
C VAL A 49 1.87 10.84 9.50
N ASP A 50 2.69 11.53 10.27
CA ASP A 50 2.90 11.22 11.69
C ASP A 50 1.88 11.98 12.57
N HIS A 51 0.90 11.25 13.11
CA HIS A 51 -0.06 11.75 14.10
C HIS A 51 -0.22 10.77 15.26
N ALA A 52 -0.62 11.27 16.43
CA ALA A 52 -0.64 10.52 17.69
C ALA A 52 -1.81 9.53 17.85
N GLU A 53 -2.61 9.34 16.82
CA GLU A 53 -3.67 8.33 16.84
C GLU A 53 -3.06 6.93 16.88
N LYS A 54 -3.75 6.02 17.56
CA LYS A 54 -3.35 4.61 17.66
C LYS A 54 -4.49 3.72 17.21
N LEU A 55 -4.67 3.69 15.90
CA LEU A 55 -5.69 2.90 15.21
C LEU A 55 -5.17 1.51 14.86
N ILE A 56 -3.87 1.38 14.59
CA ILE A 56 -3.25 0.10 14.21
C ILE A 56 -2.30 -0.42 15.30
N ARG A 57 -2.14 -1.75 15.34
CA ARG A 57 -1.34 -2.43 16.35
C ARG A 57 0.16 -2.18 16.16
N ASP A 58 0.66 -2.29 14.92
CA ASP A 58 2.05 -1.93 14.61
C ASP A 58 2.19 -0.42 14.44
N ALA A 59 2.96 0.20 15.34
CA ALA A 59 3.20 1.64 15.32
C ALA A 59 3.93 2.11 14.04
N LYS A 60 4.62 1.22 13.32
CA LYS A 60 5.30 1.56 12.06
C LYS A 60 4.32 1.73 10.89
N ASP A 61 3.16 1.10 10.99
CA ASP A 61 2.12 1.13 9.97
C ASP A 61 1.15 2.31 10.16
N GLN A 62 1.11 2.88 11.37
CA GLN A 62 0.25 4.03 11.67
C GLN A 62 0.46 5.20 10.70
N PRO A 63 1.69 5.57 10.30
CA PRO A 63 1.87 6.67 9.37
C PRO A 63 1.40 6.37 7.94
N ILE A 64 1.38 5.09 7.54
CA ILE A 64 0.82 4.65 6.26
C ILE A 64 -0.71 4.76 6.30
N LEU A 65 -1.33 4.29 7.39
CA LEU A 65 -2.77 4.41 7.60
C LEU A 65 -3.22 5.88 7.67
N ASN A 66 -2.49 6.72 8.41
CA ASN A 66 -2.78 8.15 8.50
C ASN A 66 -2.68 8.82 7.12
N ALA A 67 -1.67 8.49 6.32
CA ALA A 67 -1.55 9.00 4.97
C ALA A 67 -2.76 8.58 4.11
N ALA A 68 -3.17 7.32 4.18
CA ALA A 68 -4.35 6.86 3.45
C ALA A 68 -5.63 7.62 3.83
N ILE A 69 -5.83 7.93 5.11
CA ILE A 69 -6.97 8.73 5.60
C ILE A 69 -6.87 10.18 5.14
N VAL A 70 -5.71 10.83 5.30
CA VAL A 70 -5.52 12.26 4.98
C VAL A 70 -5.61 12.53 3.48
N PHE A 71 -5.17 11.59 2.66
CA PHE A 71 -5.20 11.69 1.20
C PHE A 71 -6.44 11.05 0.57
N ASP A 72 -7.45 10.68 1.37
CA ASP A 72 -8.75 10.16 0.92
C ASP A 72 -8.62 8.93 0.01
N VAL A 73 -7.77 7.99 0.42
CA VAL A 73 -7.55 6.73 -0.31
C VAL A 73 -8.75 5.81 -0.11
N ASP A 74 -9.33 5.30 -1.19
CA ASP A 74 -10.49 4.41 -1.10
C ASP A 74 -10.18 3.04 -0.48
N ILE A 75 -9.05 2.45 -0.89
CA ILE A 75 -8.71 1.05 -0.60
C ILE A 75 -7.22 0.93 -0.28
N ILE A 76 -6.92 0.29 0.85
CA ILE A 76 -5.58 -0.22 1.16
C ILE A 76 -5.54 -1.70 0.76
N LEU A 77 -4.75 -2.01 -0.27
CA LEU A 77 -4.44 -3.39 -0.65
C LEU A 77 -3.32 -3.93 0.23
N THR A 78 -3.62 -4.95 1.03
CA THR A 78 -2.68 -5.43 2.04
C THR A 78 -2.84 -6.93 2.32
N GLY A 79 -1.73 -7.56 2.69
CA GLY A 79 -1.70 -8.91 3.27
C GLY A 79 -1.47 -8.91 4.78
N ASP A 80 -1.34 -7.73 5.40
CA ASP A 80 -1.08 -7.59 6.83
C ASP A 80 -2.37 -7.70 7.64
N LYS A 81 -2.36 -8.56 8.65
CA LYS A 81 -3.51 -8.77 9.54
C LYS A 81 -3.84 -7.55 10.37
N ASP A 82 -2.87 -6.69 10.65
CA ASP A 82 -3.09 -5.51 11.50
C ASP A 82 -3.95 -4.49 10.76
N PHE A 83 -3.75 -4.33 9.45
CA PHE A 83 -4.67 -3.56 8.60
C PHE A 83 -6.00 -4.27 8.37
N LEU A 84 -5.99 -5.58 8.06
CA LEU A 84 -7.23 -6.32 7.78
C LEU A 84 -8.16 -6.45 8.99
N SER A 85 -7.64 -6.23 10.20
CA SER A 85 -8.43 -6.22 11.44
C SER A 85 -8.97 -4.85 11.83
N LEU A 86 -8.70 -3.79 11.05
CA LEU A 86 -9.19 -2.45 11.34
C LEU A 86 -10.70 -2.36 11.11
N GLU A 87 -11.43 -1.94 12.13
CA GLU A 87 -12.85 -1.61 12.04
C GLU A 87 -13.04 -0.13 11.64
N ILE A 88 -12.57 0.23 10.44
CA ILE A 88 -12.71 1.56 9.85
C ILE A 88 -13.57 1.51 8.58
N GLU A 89 -14.38 2.54 8.35
CA GLU A 89 -15.27 2.60 7.18
C GLU A 89 -14.52 2.97 5.90
N HIS A 90 -13.53 3.86 6.02
CA HIS A 90 -12.73 4.39 4.91
C HIS A 90 -11.34 4.82 5.44
N PRO A 91 -10.21 4.39 4.83
CA PRO A 91 -10.07 3.46 3.70
C PRO A 91 -10.56 2.03 4.00
N LYS A 92 -11.04 1.31 2.99
CA LYS A 92 -11.30 -0.13 3.11
C LYS A 92 -9.99 -0.91 3.04
N CYS A 93 -9.73 -1.79 4.00
CA CYS A 93 -8.57 -2.68 3.97
C CYS A 93 -8.98 -4.05 3.41
N MET A 94 -8.32 -4.51 2.35
CA MET A 94 -8.60 -5.82 1.76
C MET A 94 -7.38 -6.44 1.09
N THR A 95 -7.41 -7.75 0.88
CA THR A 95 -6.38 -8.45 0.10
C THR A 95 -6.56 -8.21 -1.40
N VAL A 96 -5.49 -8.37 -2.17
CA VAL A 96 -5.54 -8.30 -3.64
C VAL A 96 -6.54 -9.30 -4.22
N ALA A 97 -6.68 -10.48 -3.61
CA ALA A 97 -7.66 -11.49 -4.06
C ALA A 97 -9.10 -10.99 -3.89
N GLN A 98 -9.42 -10.46 -2.70
CA GLN A 98 -10.74 -9.87 -2.42
C GLN A 98 -11.03 -8.65 -3.31
N PHE A 99 -10.01 -7.84 -3.61
CA PHE A 99 -10.16 -6.73 -4.54
C PHE A 99 -10.58 -7.21 -5.93
N PHE A 100 -9.91 -8.21 -6.50
CA PHE A 100 -10.30 -8.75 -7.81
C PHE A 100 -11.70 -9.40 -7.81
N GLU A 101 -12.07 -10.08 -6.72
CA GLU A 101 -13.43 -10.62 -6.55
C GLU A 101 -14.48 -9.48 -6.55
N ASN A 102 -14.21 -8.37 -5.86
CA ASN A 102 -15.11 -7.22 -5.82
C ASN A 102 -15.23 -6.50 -7.17
N GLU A 103 -14.15 -6.44 -7.93
CA GLU A 103 -14.12 -5.82 -9.27
C GLU A 103 -14.77 -6.70 -10.35
N GLY A 104 -15.14 -7.95 -10.03
CA GLY A 104 -15.67 -8.91 -11.00
C GLY A 104 -14.64 -9.32 -12.07
N VAL A 105 -13.35 -9.14 -11.77
CA VAL A 105 -12.25 -9.54 -12.64
C VAL A 105 -11.91 -10.99 -12.31
N GLU A 106 -12.64 -11.93 -12.92
CA GLU A 106 -12.25 -13.33 -12.90
C GLU A 106 -10.91 -13.53 -13.63
N LYS A 107 -10.08 -14.42 -13.09
CA LYS A 107 -8.77 -14.80 -13.66
C LYS A 107 -8.88 -15.48 -15.01
#